data_AF-A0A2V7UWF2-F1
#
_entry.id   AF-A0A2V7UWF2-F1
#
_cell.length_a   1.000
_cell.length_b   1.000
_cell.length_c   1.000
_cell.angle_alpha   90.00
_cell.angle_beta   90.00
_cell.angle_gamma   90.00
#
_symmetry.space_group_name_H-M   'P 1'
#
loop_
_entity.id
_entity.type
_entity.pdbx_description
1 polymer ?
#
loop_
_entity_poly.entity_id
_entity_poly.type
_entity_poly.pdbx_seq_one_letter_code
_entity_poly.pdbx_strand_id
1 'polypeptide(L)'
;MTRSPNAFPRKRLLPGLGVLVLVAGLGWSGGIPLLAQAASSPSGAQPMNGLDFSGLSPQQTATATQILSEIRCNCGCGMTLAECRTKDPNCSRSLSLARGLIEDLKGGKDASTARNNLQAALAKAATPPPTPPPVMDPNKVFKIDVTGAPFKGPKGAAVTLVEFSDYQ
;
A
#
# COMPACT_ATOMS: atom_id res chain seq x y z
N MET A 1 27.42 -7.08 -30.33
CA MET A 1 26.37 -8.07 -30.02
C MET A 1 25.03 -7.37 -30.16
N THR A 2 24.44 -7.48 -31.34
CA THR A 2 23.29 -6.68 -31.81
C THR A 2 22.03 -7.54 -31.85
N ARG A 3 20.99 -7.09 -31.13
CA ARG A 3 19.55 -7.08 -31.45
C ARG A 3 18.96 -8.26 -32.23
N SER A 4 18.04 -9.03 -31.63
CA SER A 4 16.69 -9.23 -32.20
C SER A 4 15.73 -9.93 -31.23
N PRO A 5 14.43 -9.54 -31.21
CA PRO A 5 13.42 -9.97 -30.26
C PRO A 5 12.73 -11.29 -30.66
N ASN A 6 12.20 -11.99 -29.65
CA ASN A 6 11.39 -13.19 -29.80
C ASN A 6 10.16 -12.93 -30.69
N ALA A 7 10.27 -13.36 -31.94
CA ALA A 7 9.17 -13.46 -32.89
C ALA A 7 8.37 -14.74 -32.59
N PHE A 8 7.09 -14.56 -32.30
CA PHE A 8 6.07 -15.59 -32.32
C PHE A 8 5.98 -16.26 -33.70
N PRO A 9 6.01 -17.59 -33.81
CA PRO A 9 5.37 -18.28 -34.92
C PRO A 9 3.94 -18.67 -34.55
N ARG A 10 2.99 -18.01 -35.22
CA ARG A 10 1.57 -18.38 -35.32
C ARG A 10 1.43 -19.84 -35.74
N LYS A 11 0.90 -20.70 -34.86
CA LYS A 11 0.50 -22.06 -35.25
C LYS A 11 -0.72 -21.98 -36.17
N ARG A 12 -0.59 -22.68 -37.29
CA ARG A 12 -1.54 -22.79 -38.40
C ARG A 12 -2.92 -23.25 -37.95
N LEU A 13 -3.91 -22.56 -38.51
CA LEU A 13 -5.32 -22.92 -38.60
C LEU A 13 -5.49 -24.07 -39.62
N LEU A 14 -6.23 -25.13 -39.25
CA LEU A 14 -6.97 -26.12 -40.07
C LEU A 14 -7.19 -27.36 -39.17
N PRO A 15 -8.44 -27.84 -38.96
CA PRO A 15 -9.24 -28.56 -39.95
C PRO A 15 -10.70 -28.03 -39.99
N GLY A 16 -11.53 -28.23 -41.01
CA GLY A 16 -11.84 -29.46 -41.71
C GLY A 16 -13.33 -29.74 -41.49
N LEU A 17 -14.08 -29.71 -42.57
CA LEU A 17 -15.53 -29.86 -42.64
C LEU A 17 -16.06 -31.11 -41.93
N GLY A 18 -17.18 -30.93 -41.22
CA GLY A 18 -18.39 -31.69 -41.50
C GLY A 18 -18.55 -33.05 -40.82
N VAL A 19 -19.21 -33.05 -39.66
CA VAL A 19 -20.17 -34.10 -39.29
C VAL A 19 -21.31 -33.42 -38.52
N LEU A 20 -22.42 -33.16 -39.24
CA LEU A 20 -23.67 -32.63 -38.73
C LEU A 20 -24.51 -33.83 -38.29
N VAL A 21 -24.50 -34.17 -37.00
CA VAL A 21 -25.40 -35.18 -36.43
C VAL A 21 -26.58 -34.44 -35.80
N LEU A 22 -27.68 -34.38 -36.55
CA LEU A 22 -28.99 -34.06 -36.02
C LEU A 22 -29.50 -35.27 -35.24
N VAL A 23 -29.38 -35.23 -33.91
CA VAL A 23 -30.17 -36.11 -33.03
C VAL A 23 -31.42 -35.34 -32.64
N ALA A 24 -32.50 -35.59 -33.39
CA ALA A 24 -33.85 -35.30 -32.93
C ALA A 24 -34.21 -36.32 -31.83
N GLY A 25 -34.38 -35.84 -30.60
CA GLY A 25 -34.68 -36.69 -29.45
C GLY A 25 -35.29 -35.89 -28.30
N LEU A 26 -36.61 -35.69 -28.38
CA LEU A 26 -37.61 -35.66 -27.30
C LEU A 26 -37.13 -35.27 -25.88
N GLY A 27 -37.55 -34.08 -25.46
CA GLY A 27 -38.17 -33.84 -24.15
C GLY A 27 -37.36 -34.16 -22.87
N TRP A 28 -36.76 -33.13 -22.28
CA TRP A 28 -36.82 -32.97 -20.83
C TRP A 28 -36.93 -31.49 -20.46
N SER A 29 -38.14 -31.11 -20.07
CA SER A 29 -38.38 -30.01 -19.13
C SER A 29 -37.71 -30.39 -17.80
N GLY A 30 -36.48 -29.93 -17.61
CA GLY A 30 -35.72 -30.09 -16.38
C GLY A 30 -34.75 -28.94 -16.25
N GLY A 31 -35.15 -27.92 -15.48
CA GLY A 31 -34.30 -26.78 -15.18
C GLY A 31 -32.98 -27.27 -14.58
N ILE A 32 -31.87 -26.86 -15.16
CA ILE A 32 -30.57 -26.98 -14.52
C ILE A 32 -30.63 -25.98 -13.36
N PRO A 33 -30.66 -26.43 -12.08
CA PRO A 33 -30.47 -25.49 -11.00
C PRO A 33 -29.04 -24.97 -11.17
N LEU A 34 -28.93 -23.66 -11.31
CA LEU A 34 -27.68 -22.94 -11.16
C LEU A 34 -27.17 -23.28 -9.75
N LEU A 35 -26.33 -24.31 -9.63
CA LEU A 35 -25.64 -24.62 -8.39
C LEU A 35 -24.83 -23.37 -8.06
N ALA A 36 -25.28 -22.69 -7.00
CA ALA A 36 -24.56 -21.62 -6.36
C ALA A 36 -23.11 -22.08 -6.19
N GLN A 37 -22.22 -21.38 -6.86
CA GLN A 37 -20.79 -21.40 -6.58
C GLN A 37 -20.62 -21.13 -5.08
N ALA A 38 -20.52 -22.21 -4.30
CA ALA A 38 -19.93 -22.18 -3.00
C ALA A 38 -18.52 -21.64 -3.22
N ALA A 39 -18.33 -20.37 -2.90
CA ALA A 39 -17.03 -19.76 -2.77
C ALA A 39 -16.20 -20.75 -1.95
N SER A 40 -15.18 -21.31 -2.58
CA SER A 40 -14.17 -22.13 -1.93
C SER A 40 -13.69 -21.38 -0.70
N SER A 41 -14.11 -21.86 0.47
CA SER A 41 -13.66 -21.34 1.76
C SER A 41 -12.13 -21.39 1.77
N PRO A 42 -11.42 -20.28 1.96
CA PRO A 42 -9.99 -20.35 2.19
C PRO A 42 -9.81 -21.05 3.55
N SER A 43 -9.34 -22.29 3.50
CA SER A 43 -8.89 -23.02 4.68
C SER A 43 -7.80 -22.19 5.36
N GLY A 44 -8.06 -21.75 6.59
CA GLY A 44 -7.05 -21.14 7.43
C GLY A 44 -7.57 -20.04 8.35
N ALA A 45 -8.62 -20.29 9.14
CA ALA A 45 -8.89 -19.47 10.32
C ALA A 45 -7.95 -19.93 11.43
N GLN A 46 -6.70 -19.45 11.45
CA GLN A 46 -5.77 -19.73 12.53
C GLN A 46 -5.84 -18.63 13.60
N PRO A 47 -6.06 -18.99 14.88
CA PRO A 47 -6.01 -18.02 15.95
C PRO A 47 -4.58 -17.45 16.05
N MET A 48 -4.47 -16.14 15.87
CA MET A 48 -3.21 -15.40 16.01
C MET A 48 -3.13 -14.79 17.40
N ASN A 49 -1.94 -14.83 18.01
CA ASN A 49 -1.74 -14.35 19.38
C ASN A 49 -2.08 -12.86 19.51
N GLY A 50 -2.85 -12.49 20.55
CA GLY A 50 -3.15 -11.10 20.89
C GLY A 50 -4.19 -10.40 19.98
N LEU A 51 -4.81 -11.13 19.06
CA LEU A 51 -5.95 -10.65 18.26
C LEU A 51 -7.26 -11.22 18.81
N ASP A 52 -8.23 -10.34 19.03
CA ASP A 52 -9.58 -10.73 19.45
C ASP A 52 -10.48 -10.83 18.21
N PHE A 53 -10.80 -12.06 17.81
CA PHE A 53 -11.74 -12.34 16.72
C PHE A 53 -13.20 -12.41 17.19
N SER A 54 -13.46 -12.10 18.47
CA SER A 54 -14.79 -12.20 19.06
C SER A 54 -15.75 -11.20 18.41
N GLY A 55 -16.92 -11.66 18.00
CA GLY A 55 -17.93 -10.82 17.33
C GLY A 55 -17.79 -10.69 15.81
N LEU A 56 -16.80 -11.36 15.19
CA LEU A 56 -16.72 -11.48 13.73
C LEU A 56 -17.49 -12.70 13.23
N SER A 57 -18.08 -12.58 12.04
CA SER A 57 -18.63 -13.73 11.31
C SER A 57 -17.51 -14.65 10.83
N PRO A 58 -17.78 -15.94 10.59
CA PRO A 58 -16.78 -16.87 10.08
C PRO A 58 -16.18 -16.42 8.73
N GLN A 59 -16.95 -15.75 7.87
CA GLN A 59 -16.41 -15.16 6.64
C GLN A 59 -15.45 -14.00 6.92
N GLN A 60 -15.75 -13.16 7.92
CA GLN A 60 -14.88 -12.05 8.30
C GLN A 60 -13.57 -12.55 8.93
N THR A 61 -13.62 -13.59 9.78
CA THR A 61 -12.43 -14.20 10.36
C THR A 61 -11.52 -14.82 9.29
N ALA A 62 -12.11 -15.49 8.29
CA ALA A 62 -11.36 -16.02 7.15
C ALA A 62 -10.71 -14.88 6.34
N THR A 63 -11.46 -13.82 6.07
CA THR A 63 -10.98 -12.62 5.36
C THR A 63 -9.83 -11.94 6.11
N ALA A 64 -9.99 -11.73 7.42
CA ALA A 64 -8.96 -11.15 8.27
C ALA A 64 -7.68 -11.98 8.23
N THR A 65 -7.80 -13.30 8.37
CA THR A 65 -6.64 -14.18 8.39
C THR A 65 -5.91 -14.17 7.05
N GLN A 66 -6.66 -14.16 5.95
CA GLN A 66 -6.08 -14.10 4.61
C GLN A 66 -5.39 -12.75 4.34
N ILE A 67 -6.00 -11.63 4.71
CA ILE A 67 -5.37 -10.32 4.55
C ILE A 67 -4.07 -10.23 5.38
N LEU A 68 -4.08 -10.72 6.62
CA LEU A 68 -2.91 -10.68 7.50
C LEU A 68 -1.79 -11.61 7.04
N SER A 69 -2.11 -12.73 6.38
CA SER A 69 -1.11 -13.65 5.85
C SER A 69 -0.47 -13.16 4.55
N GLU A 70 -1.15 -12.32 3.78
CA GLU A 70 -0.63 -11.75 2.53
C GLU A 70 0.13 -10.43 2.75
N ILE A 71 -0.27 -9.62 3.73
CA ILE A 71 0.32 -8.30 3.95
C ILE A 71 1.63 -8.39 4.73
N ARG A 72 2.71 -7.89 4.12
CA ARG A 72 4.04 -7.77 4.74
C ARG A 72 4.12 -6.53 5.61
N CYS A 73 4.67 -6.69 6.82
CA CYS A 73 4.96 -5.55 7.69
C CYS A 73 6.20 -4.81 7.17
N ASN A 74 6.18 -3.48 7.21
CA ASN A 74 7.29 -2.62 6.79
C ASN A 74 8.26 -2.27 7.93
N CYS A 75 8.29 -3.06 9.01
CA CYS A 75 9.20 -2.88 10.14
C CYS A 75 10.65 -3.34 9.87
N GLY A 76 10.90 -3.98 8.73
CA GLY A 76 12.22 -4.48 8.34
C GLY A 76 12.46 -5.97 8.59
N CYS A 77 11.64 -6.64 9.42
CA CYS A 77 11.80 -8.07 9.75
C CYS A 77 11.43 -9.03 8.60
N GLY A 78 10.80 -8.55 7.53
CA GLY A 78 10.51 -9.35 6.34
C GLY A 78 9.45 -10.45 6.53
N MET A 79 8.60 -10.34 7.56
CA MET A 79 7.49 -11.27 7.80
C MET A 79 6.14 -10.64 7.41
N THR A 80 5.13 -11.49 7.22
CA THR A 80 3.73 -11.07 7.08
C THR A 80 3.17 -10.75 8.45
N LEU A 81 2.06 -9.98 8.52
CA LEU A 81 1.45 -9.65 9.81
C LEU A 81 1.02 -10.91 10.57
N ALA A 82 0.49 -11.92 9.88
CA ALA A 82 0.13 -13.19 10.49
C ALA A 82 1.36 -13.91 11.06
N GLU A 83 2.43 -14.02 10.27
CA GLU A 83 3.66 -14.64 10.73
C GLU A 83 4.31 -13.87 11.89
N CYS A 84 4.27 -12.54 11.88
CA CYS A 84 4.68 -11.70 13.01
C CYS A 84 3.88 -12.06 14.27
N ARG A 85 2.55 -12.18 14.22
CA ARG A 85 1.76 -12.52 15.42
C ARG A 85 2.05 -13.92 15.96
N THR A 86 2.43 -14.85 15.09
CA THR A 86 2.80 -16.21 15.49
C THR A 86 4.21 -16.28 16.06
N LYS A 87 5.21 -15.67 15.40
CA LYS A 87 6.63 -15.80 15.74
C LYS A 87 7.15 -14.71 16.68
N ASP A 88 6.52 -13.55 16.69
CA ASP A 88 6.86 -12.40 17.55
C ASP A 88 5.60 -11.78 18.20
N PRO A 89 5.05 -12.45 19.22
CA PRO A 89 3.84 -11.98 19.90
C PRO A 89 4.01 -10.62 20.59
N ASN A 90 5.24 -10.17 20.86
CA ASN A 90 5.55 -8.91 21.52
C ASN A 90 5.71 -7.71 20.56
N CYS A 91 5.72 -7.94 19.24
CA CYS A 91 5.82 -6.87 18.26
C CYS A 91 4.58 -5.94 18.29
N SER A 92 4.71 -4.78 18.93
CA SER A 92 3.63 -3.78 19.08
C SER A 92 3.11 -3.25 17.74
N ARG A 93 3.99 -3.06 16.74
CA ARG A 93 3.61 -2.58 15.40
C ARG A 93 2.70 -3.57 14.68
N SER A 94 3.05 -4.85 14.68
CA SER A 94 2.22 -5.90 14.07
C SER A 94 0.85 -5.99 14.75
N LEU A 95 0.81 -5.82 16.07
CA LEU A 95 -0.40 -5.89 16.87
C LEU A 95 -1.34 -4.71 16.57
N SER A 96 -0.83 -3.48 16.55
CA SER A 96 -1.64 -2.29 16.25
C SER A 96 -2.25 -2.34 14.85
N LEU A 97 -1.47 -2.76 13.85
CA LEU A 97 -1.94 -2.88 12.47
C LEU A 97 -3.00 -3.98 12.31
N ALA A 98 -2.75 -5.15 12.89
CA ALA A 98 -3.68 -6.26 12.82
C ALA A 98 -4.99 -5.97 13.59
N ARG A 99 -4.93 -5.27 14.72
CA ARG A 99 -6.13 -4.78 15.43
C ARG A 99 -6.93 -3.80 14.58
N GLY A 100 -6.28 -2.85 13.91
CA GLY A 100 -6.98 -1.92 13.03
C GLY A 100 -7.80 -2.61 11.93
N LEU A 101 -7.26 -3.67 11.32
CA LEU A 101 -8.00 -4.49 10.36
C LEU A 101 -9.21 -5.20 10.98
N ILE A 102 -9.04 -5.75 12.18
CA ILE A 102 -10.12 -6.45 12.90
C ILE A 102 -11.25 -5.48 13.26
N GLU A 103 -10.92 -4.29 13.75
CA GLU A 103 -11.90 -3.24 14.05
C GLU A 103 -12.63 -2.76 12.80
N ASP A 104 -11.94 -2.65 11.67
CA ASP A 104 -12.56 -2.33 10.39
C ASP A 104 -13.62 -3.36 9.97
N LEU A 105 -13.29 -4.64 10.09
CA LEU A 105 -14.20 -5.73 9.74
C LEU A 105 -15.36 -5.84 10.76
N LYS A 106 -15.09 -5.68 12.06
CA LYS A 106 -16.13 -5.63 13.11
C LYS A 106 -17.09 -4.46 12.88
N GLY A 107 -16.58 -3.32 12.41
CA GLY A 107 -17.37 -2.16 12.03
C GLY A 107 -18.17 -2.31 10.72
N GLY A 108 -18.14 -3.49 10.09
CA GLY A 108 -18.91 -3.79 8.89
C GLY A 108 -18.30 -3.26 7.59
N LYS A 109 -17.03 -2.81 7.59
CA LYS A 109 -16.34 -2.44 6.36
C LYS A 109 -16.08 -3.69 5.53
N ASP A 110 -16.17 -3.56 4.21
CA ASP A 110 -15.86 -4.65 3.30
C ASP A 110 -14.35 -4.97 3.29
N ALA A 111 -14.01 -6.16 2.78
CA ALA A 111 -12.64 -6.67 2.74
C ALA A 111 -11.65 -5.74 2.02
N SER A 112 -12.09 -5.08 0.93
CA SER A 112 -11.24 -4.19 0.14
C SER A 112 -10.95 -2.92 0.91
N THR A 113 -11.98 -2.30 1.49
CA THR A 113 -11.83 -1.10 2.31
C THR A 113 -10.91 -1.36 3.51
N ALA A 114 -11.13 -2.46 4.24
CA ALA A 114 -10.31 -2.84 5.39
C ALA A 114 -8.84 -3.08 4.98
N ARG A 115 -8.60 -3.73 3.83
CA ARG A 115 -7.26 -3.93 3.26
C ARG A 115 -6.58 -2.61 2.90
N ASN A 116 -7.31 -1.70 2.25
CA ASN A 116 -6.79 -0.39 1.83
C ASN A 116 -6.43 0.47 3.04
N ASN A 117 -7.25 0.46 4.09
CA ASN A 117 -6.96 1.17 5.33
C ASN A 117 -5.70 0.63 6.01
N LEU A 118 -5.52 -0.69 6.05
CA LEU A 118 -4.32 -1.34 6.56
C LEU A 118 -3.07 -0.95 5.74
N GLN A 119 -3.17 -0.95 4.41
CA GLN A 119 -2.08 -0.50 3.53
C GLN A 119 -1.75 0.99 3.73
N ALA A 120 -2.76 1.83 3.90
CA ALA A 120 -2.56 3.24 4.20
C ALA A 120 -1.88 3.44 5.57
N ALA A 121 -2.25 2.65 6.59
CA ALA A 121 -1.59 2.67 7.89
C ALA A 121 -0.11 2.26 7.80
N LEU A 122 0.20 1.26 6.99
CA LEU A 122 1.58 0.88 6.68
C LEU A 122 2.33 2.03 5.98
N ALA A 123 1.73 2.66 4.97
CA ALA A 123 2.35 3.75 4.22
C ALA A 123 2.64 4.99 5.10
N LYS A 124 1.68 5.39 5.94
CA LYS A 124 1.87 6.49 6.92
C LYS A 124 3.03 6.23 7.86
N ALA A 125 3.23 4.96 8.25
CA ALA A 125 4.33 4.56 9.10
C ALA A 125 5.68 4.40 8.36
N ALA A 126 5.72 4.60 7.04
CA ALA A 126 6.92 4.63 6.21
C ALA A 126 7.33 6.06 5.82
N THR A 127 6.40 7.02 5.81
CA THR A 127 6.73 8.42 5.56
C THR A 127 7.38 9.04 6.80
N PRO A 128 8.58 9.65 6.69
CA PRO A 128 9.10 10.45 7.78
C PRO A 128 8.09 11.57 8.10
N PRO A 129 7.94 11.96 9.38
CA PRO A 129 7.07 13.07 9.74
C PRO A 129 7.44 14.30 8.89
N PRO A 130 6.45 15.13 8.50
CA PRO A 130 6.73 16.34 7.75
C PRO A 130 7.78 17.15 8.51
N THR A 131 8.84 17.55 7.83
CA THR A 131 9.83 18.46 8.40
C THR A 131 9.08 19.74 8.78
N PRO A 132 9.17 20.22 10.03
CA PRO A 132 8.59 21.51 10.39
C PRO A 132 9.10 22.58 9.42
N PRO A 133 8.27 23.57 9.05
CA PRO A 133 8.77 24.70 8.27
C PRO A 133 9.94 25.35 9.03
N PRO A 134 10.99 25.83 8.33
CA PRO A 134 12.09 26.50 8.98
C PRO A 134 11.55 27.69 9.76
N VAL A 135 11.69 27.66 11.09
CA VAL A 135 11.38 28.79 11.94
C VAL A 135 12.44 29.86 11.64
N MET A 136 12.00 31.05 11.22
CA MET A 136 12.90 32.20 11.10
C MET A 136 13.43 32.52 12.49
N ASP A 137 14.71 32.28 12.71
CA ASP A 137 15.38 32.64 13.95
C ASP A 137 15.53 34.18 13.98
N PRO A 138 14.86 34.88 14.92
CA PRO A 138 14.93 36.34 15.02
C PRO A 138 16.35 36.85 15.31
N ASN A 139 17.23 35.98 15.81
CA ASN A 139 18.61 36.31 16.16
C ASN A 139 19.63 35.85 15.11
N LYS A 140 19.17 35.37 13.96
CA LYS A 140 20.07 34.92 12.89
C LYS A 140 20.81 36.11 12.28
N VAL A 141 22.11 36.18 12.53
CA VAL A 141 23.01 37.17 11.92
C VAL A 141 23.33 36.74 10.49
N PHE A 142 22.87 37.51 9.51
CA PHE A 142 23.20 37.30 8.10
C PHE A 142 24.45 38.10 7.72
N LYS A 143 25.40 37.45 7.05
CA LYS A 143 26.55 38.14 6.45
C LYS A 143 26.13 38.71 5.11
N ILE A 144 26.13 40.04 5.01
CA ILE A 144 25.87 40.75 3.76
C ILE A 144 27.19 40.83 3.00
N ASP A 145 27.27 40.19 1.82
CA ASP A 145 28.43 40.32 0.93
C ASP A 145 28.31 41.63 0.15
N VAL A 146 29.27 42.53 0.36
CA VAL A 146 29.36 43.83 -0.31
C VAL A 146 30.34 43.82 -1.49
N THR A 147 30.87 42.65 -1.85
CA THR A 147 31.85 42.52 -2.93
C THR A 147 31.24 42.91 -4.27
N GLY A 148 31.82 43.90 -4.94
CA GLY A 148 31.35 44.40 -6.24
C GLY A 148 30.14 45.33 -6.17
N ALA A 149 29.62 45.64 -4.97
CA ALA A 149 28.54 46.59 -4.81
C ALA A 149 28.97 48.01 -5.23
N PRO A 150 28.05 48.82 -5.79
CA PRO A 150 28.32 50.23 -6.05
C PRO A 150 28.74 50.94 -4.76
N PHE A 151 29.81 51.72 -4.81
CA PHE A 151 30.27 52.51 -3.68
C PHE A 151 30.65 53.92 -4.12
N LYS A 152 30.58 54.87 -3.19
CA LYS A 152 30.97 56.27 -3.40
C LYS A 152 31.88 56.74 -2.28
N GLY A 153 33.05 57.26 -2.64
CA GLY A 153 34.04 57.81 -1.71
C GLY A 153 35.41 57.09 -1.76
N PRO A 154 36.36 57.55 -0.94
CA PRO A 154 37.69 56.95 -0.85
C PRO A 154 37.66 55.58 -0.15
N LYS A 155 38.49 54.63 -0.61
CA LYS A 155 38.55 53.26 -0.06
C LYS A 155 38.94 53.19 1.41
N GLY A 156 39.65 54.20 1.94
CA GLY A 156 40.12 54.27 3.32
C GLY A 156 39.33 55.24 4.21
N ALA A 157 38.04 55.46 3.92
CA ALA A 157 37.20 56.35 4.72
C ALA A 157 37.13 55.88 6.19
N ALA A 158 37.18 56.83 7.14
CA ALA A 158 37.11 56.52 8.57
C ALA A 158 35.75 55.93 9.00
N VAL A 159 34.69 56.18 8.23
CA VAL A 159 33.35 55.66 8.44
C VAL A 159 32.84 55.08 7.11
N THR A 160 32.23 53.90 7.17
CA THR A 160 31.58 53.24 6.04
C THR A 160 30.10 53.03 6.37
N LEU A 161 29.21 53.54 5.53
CA LEU A 161 27.77 53.33 5.63
C LEU A 161 27.35 52.30 4.57
N VAL A 162 26.71 51.22 5.00
CA VAL A 162 26.14 50.18 4.12
C VAL A 162 24.63 50.29 4.19
N GLU A 163 24.01 50.60 3.06
CA GLU A 163 22.56 50.60 2.89
C GLU A 163 22.14 49.29 2.23
N PHE A 164 21.18 48.58 2.83
CA PHE A 164 20.60 47.35 2.28
C PHE A 164 19.09 47.35 2.51
N SER A 165 18.35 46.76 1.57
CA SER A 165 16.89 46.58 1.67
C SER A 165 16.58 45.09 1.75
N ASP A 166 15.93 44.67 2.84
CA ASP A 166 15.38 43.33 2.99
C ASP A 166 13.88 43.39 2.65
N TYR A 167 13.47 42.77 1.55
CA TYR A 167 12.06 42.62 1.19
C TYR A 167 11.62 41.18 1.54
N GLN A 168 10.64 41.04 2.42
CA GLN A 168 9.99 39.76 2.76
C GLN A 168 8.65 39.62 2.07
#